data_AF-A0A3S4NK60-F1
#
_entry.id   AF-A0A3S4NK60-F1
#
_cell.length_a   1.000
_cell.length_b   1.000
_cell.length_c   1.000
_cell.angle_alpha   90.00
_cell.angle_beta   90.00
_cell.angle_gamma   90.00
#
_symmetry.space_group_name_H-M   'P 1'
#
loop_
_entity.id
_entity.type
_entity.pdbx_description
1 polymer ?
#
loop_
_entity_poly.entity_id
_entity_poly.type
_entity_poly.pdbx_seq_one_letter_code
_entity_poly.pdbx_strand_id
1 'polypeptide(L)'
;MTDKELAQKILDLVGGEDNLLSVTHCVTRLRLSFKDEEKIQKNNIAALSGVLGVNTVGNQFQVILGGKVTAVYSNFNDLFSLSSQGTQEEEVKGSLVDRFLDTLSGIFVPIIPAIIGAGLLKGILIFLMFYGWASTKSDTYQLLNIFSDAAFYFIPILLAIRPLIVLRLILTLRCPLRVS
;
A
#
# COMPACT_ATOMS: atom_id res chain seq x y z
N MET A 1 18.46 -15.51 19.60
CA MET A 1 17.34 -14.68 20.05
C MET A 1 16.10 -15.18 19.34
N THR A 2 15.04 -15.47 20.09
CA THR A 2 13.78 -15.96 19.51
C THR A 2 12.96 -14.81 18.93
N ASP A 3 12.05 -15.08 18.00
CA ASP A 3 11.24 -14.03 17.34
C ASP A 3 10.37 -13.26 18.35
N LYS A 4 9.92 -13.93 19.42
CA LYS A 4 9.16 -13.33 20.52
C LYS A 4 10.01 -12.41 21.40
N GLU A 5 11.24 -12.84 21.74
CA GLU A 5 12.19 -11.96 22.45
C GLU A 5 12.54 -10.73 21.62
N LEU A 6 12.63 -10.89 20.29
CA LEU A 6 12.96 -9.79 19.39
C LEU A 6 11.83 -8.77 19.34
N ALA A 7 10.60 -9.25 19.23
CA ALA A 7 9.42 -8.40 19.30
C ALA A 7 9.36 -7.62 20.63
N GLN A 8 9.57 -8.29 21.77
CA GLN A 8 9.54 -7.66 23.09
C GLN A 8 10.62 -6.57 23.22
N LYS A 9 11.87 -6.88 22.86
CA LYS A 9 12.95 -5.88 22.96
C LYS A 9 12.73 -4.69 22.03
N ILE A 10 12.18 -4.92 20.84
CA ILE A 10 11.83 -3.81 19.93
C ILE A 10 10.78 -2.92 20.59
N LEU A 11 9.73 -3.51 21.20
CA LEU A 11 8.68 -2.75 21.90
C LEU A 11 9.24 -1.91 23.07
N ASP A 12 10.12 -2.49 23.87
CA ASP A 12 10.75 -1.78 24.99
C ASP A 12 11.62 -0.60 24.51
N LEU A 13 12.39 -0.81 23.43
CA LEU A 13 13.32 0.19 22.89
C LEU A 13 12.65 1.32 22.08
N VAL A 14 11.40 1.14 21.66
CA VAL A 14 10.61 2.22 21.02
C VAL A 14 9.83 3.08 22.02
N GLY A 15 10.02 2.85 23.32
CA GLY A 15 9.36 3.61 24.39
C GLY A 15 8.05 2.98 24.87
N GLY A 16 7.84 1.68 24.63
CA GLY A 16 6.67 0.95 25.05
C GLY A 16 5.44 1.18 24.17
N GLU A 17 4.32 0.62 24.60
CA GLU A 17 3.06 0.64 23.85
C GLU A 17 2.41 2.02 23.81
N ASP A 18 2.59 2.80 24.89
CA ASP A 18 2.04 4.15 24.99
C ASP A 18 2.55 5.09 23.88
N ASN A 19 3.77 4.82 23.39
CA ASN A 19 4.40 5.58 22.32
C ASN A 19 4.06 5.05 20.92
N LEU A 20 3.45 3.86 20.82
CA LEU A 20 3.18 3.19 19.55
C LEU A 20 1.75 3.47 19.09
N LEU A 21 1.61 3.99 17.88
CA LEU A 21 0.30 4.28 17.27
C LEU A 21 -0.21 3.12 16.43
N SER A 22 0.67 2.58 15.58
CA SER A 22 0.32 1.47 14.69
C SER A 22 1.54 0.68 14.26
N VAL A 23 1.30 -0.59 13.94
CA VAL A 23 2.32 -1.52 13.48
C VAL A 23 1.83 -2.13 12.18
N THR A 24 2.67 -2.09 11.15
CA THR A 24 2.40 -2.77 9.88
C THR A 24 3.66 -3.50 9.42
N HIS A 25 3.52 -4.41 8.47
CA HIS A 25 4.67 -5.08 7.87
C HIS A 25 4.57 -5.13 6.34
N CYS A 26 5.73 -5.18 5.69
CA CYS A 26 5.87 -5.56 4.29
C CYS A 26 6.50 -6.96 4.22
N VAL A 27 7.06 -7.33 3.06
CA VAL A 27 7.74 -8.62 2.90
C VAL A 27 9.04 -8.71 3.72
N THR A 28 9.75 -7.59 3.89
CA THR A 28 11.10 -7.57 4.51
C THR A 28 11.29 -6.50 5.59
N ARG A 29 10.28 -5.66 5.82
CA ARG A 29 10.35 -4.54 6.77
C ARG A 29 9.15 -4.51 7.71
N LEU A 30 9.40 -4.27 8.98
CA LEU A 30 8.42 -3.90 9.99
C LEU A 30 8.34 -2.37 10.04
N ARG A 31 7.14 -1.79 9.98
CA ARG A 31 6.92 -0.34 10.06
C ARG A 31 6.15 -0.04 11.34
N LEU A 32 6.70 0.87 12.13
CA LEU A 32 6.17 1.30 13.41
C LEU A 32 5.84 2.79 13.28
N SER A 33 4.59 3.16 13.50
CA SER A 33 4.20 4.57 13.65
C SER A 33 4.18 4.90 15.13
N PHE A 34 4.74 6.04 15.50
CA PHE A 34 4.95 6.42 16.89
C PHE A 34 4.50 7.86 17.15
N LYS A 35 4.23 8.19 18.41
CA LYS A 35 3.87 9.55 18.84
C LYS A 35 5.10 10.43 18.99
N ASP A 36 6.16 9.88 19.59
CA ASP A 36 7.33 10.63 20.02
C ASP A 36 8.63 9.94 19.57
N GLU A 37 9.39 10.62 18.69
CA GLU A 37 10.61 10.05 18.09
C GLU A 37 11.76 9.96 19.10
N GLU A 38 11.81 10.88 20.07
CA GLU A 38 12.93 11.00 21.01
C GLU A 38 13.07 9.80 21.94
N LYS A 39 11.96 9.07 22.17
CA LYS A 39 11.94 7.86 22.99
C LYS A 39 12.50 6.63 22.27
N ILE A 40 12.74 6.72 20.96
CA ILE A 40 13.19 5.59 20.14
C ILE A 40 14.71 5.46 20.19
N GLN A 41 15.17 4.34 20.75
CA GLN A 41 16.60 4.04 20.83
C GLN A 41 17.12 3.37 19.55
N LYS A 42 17.21 4.15 18.47
CA LYS A 42 17.55 3.66 17.11
C LYS A 42 18.84 2.82 17.07
N ASN A 43 19.90 3.27 17.74
CA ASN A 43 21.19 2.58 17.77
C ASN A 43 21.10 1.21 18.44
N ASN A 44 20.32 1.11 19.52
CA ASN A 44 20.14 -0.14 20.25
C ASN A 44 19.30 -1.14 19.45
N ILE A 45 18.30 -0.66 18.71
CA ILE A 45 17.48 -1.50 17.83
C ILE A 45 18.31 -2.02 16.65
N ALA A 46 19.16 -1.18 16.06
CA ALA A 46 20.06 -1.60 14.98
C ALA A 46 21.09 -2.65 15.41
N ALA A 47 21.48 -2.66 16.69
CA ALA A 47 22.42 -3.62 17.26
C ALA A 47 21.79 -4.97 17.65
N LEU A 48 20.46 -5.12 17.58
CA LEU A 48 19.79 -6.37 17.93
C LEU A 48 20.09 -7.48 16.93
N SER A 49 20.33 -8.69 17.44
CA SER A 49 20.53 -9.88 16.61
C SER A 49 19.26 -10.22 15.83
N GLY A 50 19.31 -10.08 14.51
CA GLY A 50 18.16 -10.32 13.61
C GLY A 50 17.64 -9.05 12.94
N VAL A 51 18.11 -7.87 13.33
CA VAL A 51 17.87 -6.60 12.64
C VAL A 51 19.01 -6.37 11.64
N LEU A 52 18.67 -6.25 10.36
CA LEU A 52 19.61 -5.94 9.28
C LEU A 52 19.87 -4.44 9.16
N GLY A 53 18.96 -3.63 9.69
CA GLY A 53 19.08 -2.19 9.72
C GLY A 53 17.79 -1.53 10.18
N VAL A 54 17.90 -0.24 10.49
CA VAL A 54 16.75 0.61 10.82
C VAL A 54 16.77 1.84 9.94
N ASN A 55 15.60 2.35 9.60
CA ASN A 55 15.46 3.60 8.87
C ASN A 55 14.29 4.40 9.44
N THR A 56 14.33 5.72 9.34
CA THR A 56 13.22 6.59 9.71
C THR A 56 12.78 7.35 8.48
N VAL A 57 11.50 7.25 8.11
CA VAL A 57 10.94 7.91 6.93
C VAL A 57 9.69 8.66 7.37
N GLY A 58 9.78 9.99 7.43
CA GLY A 58 8.73 10.82 8.01
C GLY A 58 8.48 10.42 9.46
N ASN A 59 7.20 10.21 9.82
CA ASN A 59 6.80 9.79 11.18
C ASN A 59 6.71 8.26 11.35
N GLN A 60 7.43 7.49 10.52
CA GLN A 60 7.46 6.03 10.58
C GLN A 60 8.88 5.49 10.75
N PHE A 61 9.04 4.57 11.69
CA PHE A 61 10.28 3.88 11.99
C PHE A 61 10.22 2.49 11.36
N GLN A 62 11.20 2.19 10.51
CA GLN A 62 11.26 0.95 9.75
C GLN A 62 12.39 0.08 10.25
N VAL A 63 12.07 -1.12 10.71
CA VAL A 63 13.04 -2.14 11.11
C VAL A 63 13.13 -3.18 10.00
N ILE A 64 14.31 -3.38 9.45
CA ILE A 64 14.57 -4.33 8.37
C ILE A 64 14.94 -5.67 9.02
N LEU A 65 14.04 -6.65 8.98
CA LEU A 65 14.24 -7.99 9.57
C LEU A 65 14.45 -9.08 8.49
N GLY A 66 14.19 -8.76 7.22
CA GLY A 66 14.26 -9.73 6.11
C GLY A 66 13.11 -10.73 6.15
N GLY A 67 13.37 -11.99 5.77
CA GLY A 67 12.34 -13.03 5.61
C GLY A 67 11.65 -13.50 6.91
N LYS A 68 12.09 -13.02 8.08
CA LYS A 68 11.49 -13.35 9.39
C LYS A 68 10.43 -12.34 9.84
N VAL A 69 10.16 -11.30 9.04
CA VAL A 69 9.23 -10.21 9.38
C VAL A 69 7.86 -10.73 9.82
N THR A 70 7.29 -11.70 9.11
CA THR A 70 5.92 -12.17 9.38
C THR A 70 5.82 -12.84 10.76
N ALA A 71 6.80 -13.66 11.13
CA ALA A 71 6.84 -14.33 12.42
C ALA A 71 7.06 -13.35 13.57
N VAL A 72 7.95 -12.38 13.40
CA VAL A 72 8.20 -11.34 14.40
C VAL A 72 6.98 -10.43 14.55
N TYR A 73 6.33 -10.05 13.45
CA TYR A 73 5.10 -9.25 13.47
C TYR A 73 3.96 -9.95 14.21
N SER A 74 3.73 -11.25 13.97
CA SER A 74 2.68 -11.99 14.68
C SER A 74 2.91 -11.96 16.18
N ASN A 75 4.12 -12.29 16.63
CA ASN A 75 4.47 -12.25 18.05
C ASN A 75 4.38 -10.82 18.63
N PHE A 76 4.78 -9.80 17.85
CA PHE A 76 4.68 -8.40 18.25
C PHE A 76 3.23 -7.96 18.40
N ASN A 77 2.36 -8.33 17.45
CA ASN A 77 0.95 -8.00 17.49
C ASN A 77 0.22 -8.72 18.63
N ASP A 78 0.59 -9.97 18.91
CA ASP A 78 0.03 -10.71 20.05
C ASP A 78 0.45 -10.07 21.38
N LEU A 79 1.71 -9.64 21.50
CA LEU A 79 2.20 -8.91 22.68
C LEU A 79 1.47 -7.57 22.83
N PHE A 80 1.36 -6.80 21.75
CA PHE A 80 0.67 -5.51 21.72
C PHE A 80 -0.84 -5.66 21.99
N SER A 81 -1.51 -6.70 21.48
CA SER A 81 -2.95 -6.92 21.66
C SER A 81 -3.32 -7.41 23.07
N LEU A 82 -2.43 -8.16 23.72
CA LEU A 82 -2.63 -8.65 25.09
C LEU A 82 -2.58 -7.53 26.14
N SER A 83 -1.88 -6.45 25.83
CA SER A 83 -1.66 -5.29 26.69
C SER A 83 -2.51 -4.08 26.30
N SER A 84 -2.88 -3.96 25.02
CA SER A 84 -3.88 -3.02 24.51
C SER A 84 -5.33 -3.52 24.64
N GLN A 85 -5.67 -4.18 25.75
CA GLN A 85 -7.07 -4.48 26.13
C GLN A 85 -7.92 -3.21 26.42
N GLY A 86 -7.48 -2.03 26.03
CA GLY A 86 -8.12 -0.75 26.34
C GLY A 86 -8.09 0.34 25.27
N THR A 87 -7.38 0.23 24.13
CA THR A 87 -7.29 1.38 23.21
C THR A 87 -7.29 0.99 21.74
N GLN A 88 -8.49 1.20 21.17
CA GLN A 88 -8.86 1.48 19.79
C GLN A 88 -7.73 1.55 18.75
N GLU A 89 -7.96 0.85 17.64
CA GLU A 89 -7.42 1.15 16.32
C GLU A 89 -7.66 2.64 15.99
N GLU A 90 -6.70 3.50 16.30
CA GLU A 90 -6.65 4.82 15.71
C GLU A 90 -6.08 4.67 14.30
N GLU A 91 -6.98 4.37 13.35
CA GLU A 91 -6.85 4.89 11.99
C GLU A 91 -6.47 6.36 12.13
N VAL A 92 -5.23 6.70 11.78
CA VAL A 92 -4.82 8.08 11.57
C VAL A 92 -5.89 8.67 10.66
N LYS A 93 -6.71 9.57 11.19
CA LYS A 93 -7.67 10.35 10.43
C LYS A 93 -6.87 11.22 9.47
N GLY A 94 -6.44 10.63 8.36
CA GLY A 94 -6.01 11.36 7.19
C GLY A 94 -7.10 12.38 6.88
N SER A 95 -6.67 13.58 6.52
CA SER A 95 -7.56 14.65 6.08
C SER A 95 -8.60 14.07 5.11
N LEU A 96 -9.80 14.67 5.02
CA LEU A 96 -10.77 14.28 3.99
C LEU A 96 -10.15 14.24 2.58
N VAL A 97 -9.10 15.04 2.38
CA VAL A 97 -8.24 15.04 1.20
C VAL A 97 -7.39 13.77 1.10
N ASP A 98 -6.75 13.31 2.17
CA ASP A 98 -5.93 12.08 2.16
C ASP A 98 -6.80 10.85 1.88
N ARG A 99 -7.97 10.75 2.52
CA ARG A 99 -8.94 9.68 2.23
C ARG A 99 -9.45 9.71 0.79
N PHE A 100 -9.64 10.91 0.24
CA PHE A 100 -9.99 11.06 -1.18
C PHE A 100 -8.84 10.62 -2.10
N LEU A 101 -7.60 11.03 -1.79
CA LEU A 101 -6.40 10.66 -2.55
C LEU A 101 -6.10 9.15 -2.46
N ASP A 102 -6.31 8.52 -1.31
CA ASP A 102 -6.15 7.08 -1.12
C ASP A 102 -7.21 6.29 -1.90
N THR A 103 -8.45 6.77 -1.88
CA THR A 103 -9.54 6.20 -2.69
C THR A 103 -9.24 6.33 -4.18
N LEU A 104 -8.80 7.51 -4.62
CA LEU A 104 -8.40 7.78 -5.99
C LEU A 104 -7.26 6.84 -6.42
N SER A 105 -6.22 6.75 -5.60
CA SER A 105 -5.05 5.88 -5.84
C SER A 105 -5.46 4.41 -5.95
N GLY A 106 -6.35 3.93 -5.07
CA GLY A 106 -6.88 2.57 -5.11
C GLY A 106 -7.66 2.24 -6.39
N ILE A 107 -8.25 3.23 -7.06
CA ILE A 107 -8.94 3.05 -8.35
C ILE A 107 -7.93 2.93 -9.50
N PHE A 108 -6.87 3.74 -9.49
CA PHE A 108 -5.91 3.81 -10.59
C PHE A 108 -4.87 2.69 -10.60
N VAL A 109 -4.31 2.29 -9.45
CA VAL A 109 -3.30 1.21 -9.32
C VAL A 109 -3.57 -0.02 -10.22
N PRO A 110 -4.77 -0.62 -10.21
CA PRO A 110 -5.08 -1.79 -11.03
C PRO A 110 -5.21 -1.50 -12.54
N ILE A 111 -5.47 -0.24 -12.93
CA ILE A 111 -5.65 0.18 -14.34
C ILE A 111 -4.30 0.59 -14.95
N ILE A 112 -3.32 0.98 -14.14
CA ILE A 112 -1.97 1.42 -14.58
C ILE A 112 -1.33 0.45 -15.58
N PRO A 113 -1.25 -0.88 -15.35
CA PRO A 113 -0.59 -1.78 -16.30
C PRO A 113 -1.23 -1.77 -17.69
N ALA A 114 -2.56 -1.67 -17.76
CA ALA A 114 -3.30 -1.63 -19.02
C ALA A 114 -3.05 -0.32 -19.79
N ILE A 115 -3.06 0.83 -19.09
CA ILE A 115 -2.77 2.15 -19.69
C ILE A 115 -1.34 2.21 -20.20
N ILE A 116 -0.38 1.70 -19.43
CA ILE A 116 1.03 1.66 -19.83
C ILE A 116 1.17 0.81 -21.11
N GLY A 117 0.58 -0.38 -21.15
CA GLY A 117 0.63 -1.25 -22.33
C GLY A 117 0.04 -0.60 -23.59
N ALA A 118 -1.15 -0.02 -23.46
CA ALA A 118 -1.83 0.66 -24.56
C ALA A 118 -1.07 1.89 -25.07
N GLY A 119 -0.51 2.69 -24.14
CA GLY A 119 0.27 3.89 -24.46
C GLY A 119 1.61 3.58 -25.09
N LEU A 120 2.32 2.56 -24.62
CA LEU A 120 3.57 2.10 -25.23
C LEU A 120 3.31 1.56 -26.64
N LEU A 121 2.26 0.75 -26.83
CA LEU A 121 1.89 0.25 -28.15
C LEU A 121 1.59 1.40 -29.12
N LYS A 122 0.80 2.39 -28.70
CA LYS A 122 0.46 3.55 -29.51
C LYS A 122 1.69 4.42 -29.82
N GLY A 123 2.57 4.62 -28.84
CA GLY A 123 3.82 5.34 -29.01
C GLY A 123 4.74 4.68 -30.04
N ILE A 124 4.86 3.36 -30.00
CA ILE A 124 5.62 2.57 -30.98
C ILE A 124 5.00 2.70 -32.38
N LEU A 125 3.67 2.59 -32.51
CA LEU A 125 3.00 2.76 -33.81
C LEU A 125 3.24 4.15 -34.40
N ILE A 126 3.13 5.21 -33.58
CA ILE A 126 3.41 6.58 -34.01
C ILE A 126 4.88 6.73 -34.41
N PHE A 127 5.80 6.15 -33.64
CA PHE A 127 7.23 6.17 -33.95
C PHE A 127 7.56 5.46 -35.29
N LEU A 128 6.96 4.30 -35.56
CA LEU A 128 7.11 3.57 -36.83
C LEU A 128 6.51 4.35 -38.01
N MET A 129 5.47 5.14 -37.77
CA MET A 129 4.90 6.04 -38.77
C MET A 129 5.87 7.19 -39.09
N PHE A 130 6.48 7.82 -38.09
CA PHE A 130 7.46 8.89 -38.28
C PHE A 130 8.67 8.44 -39.11
N TYR A 131 9.12 7.19 -38.95
CA TYR A 131 10.25 6.63 -39.73
C TYR A 131 9.85 6.12 -41.12
N GLY A 132 8.57 6.19 -41.49
CA GLY A 132 8.05 5.72 -42.78
C GLY A 132 7.99 4.20 -42.94
N TRP A 133 8.26 3.43 -41.87
CA TRP A 133 8.20 1.97 -41.88
C TRP A 133 6.78 1.42 -41.75
N ALA A 134 5.85 2.21 -41.23
CA ALA A 134 4.43 1.88 -41.18
C ALA A 134 3.60 2.93 -41.93
N SER A 135 2.83 2.48 -42.92
CA SER A 135 1.83 3.33 -43.58
C SER A 135 0.51 3.27 -42.83
N THR A 136 -0.15 4.43 -42.66
CA THR A 136 -1.51 4.54 -42.11
C THR A 136 -2.56 3.79 -42.95
N LYS A 137 -2.20 3.34 -44.15
CA LYS A 137 -3.03 2.51 -45.04
C LYS A 137 -2.87 1.00 -44.81
N SER A 138 -1.92 0.57 -43.98
CA SER A 138 -1.75 -0.85 -43.67
C SER A 138 -2.84 -1.32 -42.71
N ASP A 139 -3.55 -2.39 -43.07
CA ASP A 139 -4.61 -2.98 -42.24
C ASP A 139 -4.09 -3.38 -40.85
N THR A 140 -2.86 -3.89 -40.78
CA THR A 140 -2.18 -4.23 -39.52
C THR A 140 -1.99 -3.00 -38.64
N TYR A 141 -1.62 -1.86 -39.22
CA TYR A 141 -1.44 -0.61 -38.47
C TYR A 141 -2.78 -0.11 -37.91
N GLN A 142 -3.83 -0.10 -38.73
CA GLN A 142 -5.15 0.35 -38.30
C GLN A 142 -5.71 -0.55 -37.20
N LEU A 143 -5.57 -1.87 -37.33
CA LEU A 143 -6.02 -2.82 -36.32
C LEU A 143 -5.31 -2.61 -34.98
N LEU A 144 -3.98 -2.50 -35.00
CA LEU A 144 -3.19 -2.24 -33.79
C LEU A 144 -3.51 -0.86 -33.18
N ASN A 145 -3.75 0.16 -34.00
CA ASN A 145 -4.15 1.47 -33.53
C ASN A 145 -5.53 1.45 -32.87
N ILE A 146 -6.49 0.73 -33.45
CA ILE A 146 -7.83 0.53 -32.85
C ILE A 146 -7.74 -0.20 -31.51
N PHE A 147 -6.89 -1.23 -31.38
CA PHE A 147 -6.68 -1.91 -30.10
C PHE A 147 -6.09 -0.99 -29.04
N SER A 148 -5.08 -0.19 -29.41
CA SER A 148 -4.54 0.85 -28.54
C SER A 148 -5.60 1.86 -28.12
N ASP A 149 -6.37 2.39 -29.07
CA ASP A 149 -7.40 3.40 -28.82
C ASP A 149 -8.58 2.87 -28.00
N ALA A 150 -8.96 1.61 -28.20
CA ALA A 150 -10.00 0.95 -27.43
C ALA A 150 -9.65 0.94 -25.93
N ALA A 151 -8.40 0.63 -25.57
CA ALA A 151 -7.97 0.64 -24.18
C ALA A 151 -8.12 2.03 -23.52
N PHE A 152 -7.87 3.12 -24.26
CA PHE A 152 -8.12 4.48 -23.80
C PHE A 152 -9.62 4.83 -23.73
N TYR A 153 -10.41 4.36 -24.70
CA TYR A 153 -11.86 4.54 -24.75
C TYR A 153 -12.58 3.91 -23.55
N PHE A 154 -12.07 2.80 -23.03
CA PHE A 154 -12.63 2.14 -21.84
C PHE A 154 -12.18 2.76 -20.51
N ILE A 155 -11.21 3.68 -20.46
CA ILE A 155 -10.74 4.30 -19.21
C ILE A 155 -11.91 4.94 -18.43
N PRO A 156 -12.78 5.79 -19.02
CA PRO A 156 -13.90 6.40 -18.29
C PRO A 156 -14.85 5.35 -17.70
N ILE A 157 -15.08 4.24 -18.41
CA ILE A 157 -15.94 3.14 -17.96
C ILE A 157 -15.28 2.38 -16.80
N LEU A 158 -14.00 2.06 -16.91
CA LEU A 158 -13.23 1.37 -15.87
C LEU A 158 -13.10 2.22 -14.59
N LEU A 159 -12.95 3.53 -14.73
CA LEU A 159 -12.94 4.48 -13.62
C LEU A 159 -14.30 4.60 -12.93
N ALA A 160 -15.41 4.43 -13.65
CA ALA A 160 -16.76 4.51 -13.09
C ALA A 160 -17.15 3.28 -12.25
N ILE A 161 -16.66 2.08 -12.60
CA ILE A 161 -17.09 0.81 -11.98
C ILE A 161 -16.59 0.66 -10.53
N ARG A 162 -15.35 1.07 -10.25
CA ARG A 162 -14.70 0.91 -8.94
C ARG A 162 -15.37 1.69 -7.80
N PRO A 163 -15.64 3.01 -7.93
CA PRO A 163 -16.37 3.75 -6.91
C PRO A 163 -17.81 3.22 -6.77
N LEU A 164 -18.43 2.71 -7.84
CA LEU A 164 -19.77 2.10 -7.76
C LEU A 164 -19.77 0.82 -6.91
N ILE A 165 -18.75 -0.04 -7.03
CA ILE A 165 -18.62 -1.25 -6.22
C ILE A 165 -18.38 -0.90 -4.75
N VAL A 166 -17.49 0.04 -4.48
CA VAL A 166 -17.19 0.49 -3.10
C VAL A 166 -18.42 1.16 -2.48
N LEU A 167 -19.12 2.01 -3.21
CA LEU A 167 -20.36 2.64 -2.77
C LEU A 167 -21.48 1.60 -2.53
N ARG A 168 -21.58 0.58 -3.40
CA ARG A 168 -22.52 -0.54 -3.21
C ARG A 168 -22.17 -1.35 -1.97
N LEU A 169 -20.89 -1.61 -1.71
CA LEU A 169 -20.45 -2.32 -0.51
C LEU A 169 -20.75 -1.52 0.75
N ILE A 170 -20.48 -0.21 0.75
CA ILE A 170 -20.78 0.69 1.86
C ILE A 170 -22.28 0.78 2.12
N LEU A 171 -23.10 0.91 1.07
CA LEU A 171 -24.57 0.94 1.20
C LEU A 171 -25.15 -0.40 1.66
N THR A 172 -24.53 -1.52 1.26
CA THR A 172 -24.96 -2.87 1.68
C THR A 172 -24.58 -3.16 3.12
N LEU A 173 -23.37 -2.76 3.56
CA LEU A 173 -22.91 -2.96 4.94
C LEU A 173 -23.59 -2.01 5.95
N ARG A 174 -24.15 -0.89 5.47
CA ARG A 174 -24.84 0.11 6.31
C ARG A 174 -26.35 -0.09 6.39
N CYS A 175 -26.87 -1.18 5.82
CA CYS A 175 -28.25 -1.60 6.01
C CYS A 175 -28.28 -2.64 7.15
N PRO A 176 -28.47 -2.23 8.41
CA PRO A 176 -28.77 -3.20 9.45
C PRO A 176 -30.15 -3.78 9.12
N LEU A 177 -30.24 -5.11 9.19
CA LEU A 177 -31.48 -5.86 9.24
C LEU A 177 -32.59 -5.09 9.97
N ARG A 178 -33.54 -4.54 9.21
CA ARG A 178 -34.90 -4.26 9.68
C ARG A 178 -35.82 -5.25 8.98
N VAL A 179 -35.66 -6.52 9.33
CA VAL A 179 -36.69 -7.54 9.12
C VAL A 179 -37.41 -7.64 10.45
N SER A 180 -38.59 -7.04 10.50
CA SER A 180 -39.61 -7.29 11.52
C SER A 180 -40.44 -8.49 11.12
#